data_AF-A0AA40F984-F1
#
_entry.id   AF-A0AA40F984-F1
#
_cell.length_a   1.000
_cell.length_b   1.000
_cell.length_c   1.000
_cell.angle_alpha   90.00
_cell.angle_beta   90.00
_cell.angle_gamma   90.00
#
_symmetry.space_group_name_H-M   'P 1'
#
loop_
_entity.id
_entity.type
_entity.pdbx_description
1 polymer ?
#
loop_
_entity_poly.entity_id
_entity_poly.type
_entity_poly.pdbx_seq_one_letter_code
_entity_poly.pdbx_strand_id
1 'polypeptide(L)'
;MSKAPGEPLSKYNWQTHPHEQPGPRRAGRPVTDEEKVKIMHQLGCFARQLFDLRFATIGSLLEGDEGYYVDECLSPGHIFEDRGTIEDIERGPFHSESEYFVSLAAALRLHAEQLPMGYHVLRAPLPVPQEYSDFAEYHAATDRWNDFVTIGGLAESSANRFQYCLASELLQDTVIPNMINPSACSSDPGFPLYHHDISTQNLFIDDDMNITCIIDWAFCSTVPPAQLLSTPGLPHPRDLVLDEPLTNAFRTGFEAQNERSSRKHALSPDEWKRGQMISRFMRLVNQDALQDYHHFQALCLLAQARRDEDDQGELDERGLATALVTRAASPNAVALADELAADDQPESDIREREKRYFDVCGAPRRALAQKVALASSMNPRFVADARLWRCMAKVLEDRGGVELKSGAPGGVSTAEVVAREGPG
;
A
#
# COMPACT_ATOMS: atom_id res chain seq x y z
N MET A 1 -2.42 2.10 -35.78
CA MET A 1 -2.04 2.52 -34.42
C MET A 1 -2.10 4.04 -34.37
N SER A 2 -3.09 4.62 -33.70
CA SER A 2 -3.09 6.06 -33.41
C SER A 2 -2.03 6.35 -32.35
N LYS A 3 -1.30 7.46 -32.49
CA LYS A 3 -0.40 7.92 -31.43
C LYS A 3 -1.24 8.62 -30.37
N ALA A 4 -1.01 8.31 -29.08
CA ALA A 4 -1.60 9.06 -27.99
C ALA A 4 -1.21 10.54 -28.12
N PRO A 5 -2.16 11.49 -28.10
CA PRO A 5 -1.87 12.92 -28.19
C PRO A 5 -1.18 13.41 -26.91
N GLY A 6 -0.25 14.35 -27.04
CA GLY A 6 0.51 14.93 -25.92
C GLY A 6 1.79 14.17 -25.57
N GLU A 7 2.36 14.48 -24.42
CA GLU A 7 3.54 13.81 -23.87
C GLU A 7 3.23 13.19 -22.50
N PRO A 8 3.89 12.08 -22.12
CA PRO A 8 3.64 11.46 -20.82
C PRO A 8 4.09 12.37 -19.68
N LEU A 9 3.25 12.48 -18.64
CA LEU A 9 3.50 13.31 -17.46
C LEU A 9 4.79 12.89 -16.72
N SER A 10 5.25 11.66 -16.90
CA SER A 10 6.52 11.14 -16.35
C SER A 10 7.77 11.84 -16.90
N LYS A 11 7.66 12.63 -17.98
CA LYS A 11 8.71 13.56 -18.43
C LYS A 11 8.89 14.76 -17.50
N TYR A 12 7.96 15.00 -16.60
CA TYR A 12 8.02 16.06 -15.61
C TYR A 12 8.32 15.46 -14.24
N ASN A 13 8.99 16.24 -13.38
CA ASN A 13 9.26 15.79 -12.03
C ASN A 13 8.05 16.10 -11.12
N TRP A 14 7.19 15.10 -10.91
CA TRP A 14 6.07 15.13 -9.95
C TRP A 14 6.58 15.06 -8.50
N GLN A 15 7.44 15.99 -8.09
CA GLN A 15 8.14 15.95 -6.80
C GLN A 15 7.17 15.75 -5.64
N THR A 16 7.36 14.66 -4.89
CA THR A 16 6.73 14.38 -3.60
C THR A 16 7.77 14.58 -2.49
N HIS A 17 8.07 15.84 -2.15
CA HIS A 17 9.00 16.26 -1.09
C HIS A 17 10.49 15.89 -1.32
N PRO A 18 11.46 16.52 -0.60
CA PRO A 18 12.76 16.90 -1.17
C PRO A 18 13.85 15.81 -1.17
N HIS A 19 13.52 14.55 -0.91
CA HIS A 19 14.52 13.51 -0.64
C HIS A 19 14.68 12.54 -1.82
N GLU A 20 14.91 13.06 -3.02
CA GLU A 20 15.47 12.25 -4.12
C GLU A 20 16.94 11.92 -3.80
N GLN A 21 17.35 10.69 -4.12
CA GLN A 21 18.77 10.32 -4.18
C GLN A 21 19.55 11.36 -4.99
N PRO A 22 20.81 11.69 -4.64
CA PRO A 22 21.75 12.33 -5.56
C PRO A 22 22.13 11.34 -6.68
N GLY A 23 21.17 10.99 -7.53
CA GLY A 23 21.35 10.31 -8.80
C GLY A 23 21.24 11.31 -9.96
N PRO A 24 21.43 10.89 -11.22
CA PRO A 24 21.14 11.74 -12.36
C PRO A 24 19.67 12.19 -12.25
N ARG A 25 19.45 13.49 -12.05
CA ARG A 25 18.12 14.12 -11.94
C ARG A 25 17.19 13.47 -12.95
N ARG A 26 16.01 13.02 -12.52
CA ARG A 26 14.94 12.67 -13.47
C ARG A 26 14.83 13.81 -14.47
N ALA A 27 15.07 13.50 -15.75
CA ALA A 27 15.15 14.50 -16.80
C ALA A 27 13.76 15.11 -16.99
N GLY A 28 13.52 16.29 -16.40
CA GLY A 28 12.23 16.96 -16.43
C GLY A 28 12.20 18.20 -15.55
N ARG A 29 11.45 19.23 -15.95
CA ARG A 29 11.18 20.37 -15.06
C ARG A 29 10.28 19.92 -13.90
N PRO A 30 10.42 20.46 -12.69
CA PRO A 30 9.45 20.25 -11.63
C PRO A 30 8.05 20.69 -12.05
N VAL A 31 7.05 19.90 -11.67
CA VAL A 31 5.63 20.29 -11.76
C VAL A 31 5.33 21.23 -10.60
N THR A 32 4.82 22.42 -10.89
CA THR A 32 4.42 23.41 -9.89
C THR A 32 3.16 22.96 -9.15
N ASP A 33 2.90 23.53 -7.97
CA ASP A 33 1.73 23.15 -7.17
C ASP A 33 0.42 23.52 -7.89
N GLU A 34 0.39 24.64 -8.62
CA GLU A 34 -0.75 25.01 -9.46
C GLU A 34 -1.01 23.97 -10.57
N GLU A 35 0.04 23.44 -11.19
CA GLU A 35 -0.08 22.40 -12.21
C GLU A 35 -0.53 21.07 -11.63
N LYS A 36 -0.04 20.69 -10.44
CA LYS A 36 -0.52 19.49 -9.73
C LYS A 36 -2.00 19.61 -9.40
N VAL A 37 -2.42 20.75 -8.84
CA VAL A 37 -3.82 21.06 -8.56
C VAL A 37 -4.67 20.95 -9.83
N LYS A 38 -4.20 21.52 -10.94
CA LYS A 38 -4.89 21.44 -12.24
C LYS A 38 -5.04 19.99 -12.72
N ILE A 39 -3.99 19.16 -12.61
CA ILE A 39 -4.02 17.75 -12.99
C ILE A 39 -4.99 16.97 -12.09
N MET A 40 -4.91 17.15 -10.77
CA MET A 40 -5.81 16.48 -9.82
C MET A 40 -7.27 16.85 -10.05
N HIS A 41 -7.58 18.11 -10.34
CA HIS A 41 -8.93 18.54 -10.71
C HIS A 41 -9.43 17.82 -11.97
N GLN A 42 -8.60 17.72 -13.02
CA GLN A 42 -8.97 16.99 -14.23
C GLN A 42 -9.21 15.51 -13.95
N LEU A 43 -8.37 14.85 -13.14
CA LEU A 43 -8.58 13.47 -12.71
C LEU A 43 -9.90 13.29 -11.95
N GLY A 44 -10.31 14.28 -11.14
CA GLY A 44 -11.64 14.31 -10.53
C GLY A 44 -12.75 14.32 -11.56
N CYS A 45 -12.63 15.15 -12.60
CA CYS A 45 -13.59 15.16 -13.71
C CYS A 45 -13.63 13.80 -14.44
N PHE A 46 -12.48 13.19 -14.72
CA PHE A 46 -12.43 11.87 -15.36
C PHE A 46 -13.05 10.78 -14.48
N ALA A 47 -12.73 10.75 -13.19
CA ALA A 47 -13.31 9.81 -12.24
C ALA A 47 -14.84 9.93 -12.22
N ARG A 48 -15.40 11.14 -12.29
CA ARG A 48 -16.85 11.33 -12.44
C ARG A 48 -17.38 10.83 -13.77
N GLN A 49 -16.67 10.99 -14.88
CA GLN A 49 -17.11 10.44 -16.18
C GLN A 49 -17.15 8.90 -16.14
N LEU A 50 -16.14 8.26 -15.57
CA LEU A 50 -16.11 6.81 -15.35
C LEU A 50 -17.21 6.36 -14.39
N PHE A 51 -17.53 7.19 -13.39
CA PHE A 51 -18.63 6.95 -12.48
C PHE A 51 -19.98 6.86 -13.24
N ASP A 52 -20.18 7.52 -14.38
CA ASP A 52 -21.43 7.36 -15.15
C ASP A 52 -21.53 6.03 -15.94
N LEU A 53 -20.42 5.30 -16.12
CA LEU A 53 -20.38 4.04 -16.85
C LEU A 53 -20.78 2.87 -15.94
N ARG A 54 -22.06 2.48 -15.93
CA ARG A 54 -22.59 1.45 -15.01
C ARG A 54 -22.66 0.07 -15.62
N PHE A 55 -22.21 -0.92 -14.86
CA PHE A 55 -22.24 -2.34 -15.20
C PHE A 55 -22.94 -3.15 -14.11
N ALA A 56 -23.47 -4.32 -14.45
CA ALA A 56 -24.27 -5.13 -13.52
C ALA A 56 -23.45 -5.77 -12.39
N THR A 57 -22.18 -6.09 -12.64
CA THR A 57 -21.29 -6.82 -11.72
C THR A 57 -19.93 -6.14 -11.61
N ILE A 58 -19.18 -6.51 -10.58
CA ILE A 58 -17.78 -6.14 -10.36
C ILE A 58 -16.88 -7.21 -10.99
N GLY A 59 -15.99 -6.81 -11.89
CA GLY A 59 -15.16 -7.74 -12.66
C GLY A 59 -14.31 -7.04 -13.71
N SER A 60 -13.41 -7.74 -14.39
CA SER A 60 -12.61 -7.12 -15.46
C SER A 60 -13.43 -6.97 -16.74
N LEU A 61 -13.17 -5.88 -17.48
CA LEU A 61 -13.82 -5.61 -18.76
C LEU A 61 -13.04 -6.33 -19.88
N LEU A 62 -13.68 -7.32 -20.50
CA LEU A 62 -13.10 -8.16 -21.55
C LEU A 62 -13.76 -7.89 -22.90
N GLU A 63 -13.02 -8.05 -23.98
CA GLU A 63 -13.54 -7.97 -25.36
C GLU A 63 -13.98 -9.37 -25.82
N GLY A 64 -15.23 -9.47 -26.29
CA GLY A 64 -15.80 -10.67 -26.90
C GLY A 64 -16.40 -10.37 -28.28
N ASP A 65 -16.95 -11.41 -28.92
CA ASP A 65 -17.46 -11.32 -30.29
C ASP A 65 -18.60 -10.28 -30.48
N GLU A 66 -19.42 -10.08 -29.43
CA GLU A 66 -20.56 -9.13 -29.45
C GLU A 66 -20.24 -7.78 -28.78
N GLY A 67 -18.98 -7.53 -28.44
CA GLY A 67 -18.52 -6.33 -27.75
C GLY A 67 -17.94 -6.64 -26.37
N TYR A 68 -18.00 -5.66 -25.47
CA TYR A 68 -17.40 -5.79 -24.14
C TYR A 68 -18.33 -6.46 -23.13
N TYR A 69 -17.78 -7.33 -22.28
CA TYR A 69 -18.49 -7.98 -21.19
C TYR A 69 -17.65 -7.95 -19.90
N VAL A 70 -18.28 -8.23 -18.76
CA VAL A 70 -17.63 -8.25 -17.44
C VAL A 70 -17.54 -9.70 -16.96
N ASP A 71 -16.35 -10.11 -16.52
CA ASP A 71 -16.06 -11.47 -16.04
C ASP A 71 -15.15 -11.42 -14.81
N GLU A 72 -14.38 -12.48 -14.54
CA GLU A 72 -13.40 -12.55 -13.45
C GLU A 72 -12.58 -11.26 -13.28
N CYS A 73 -12.35 -10.88 -12.03
CA CYS A 73 -11.67 -9.67 -11.65
C CYS A 73 -10.16 -9.90 -11.65
N LEU A 74 -9.50 -9.34 -12.66
CA LEU A 74 -8.05 -9.28 -12.81
C LEU A 74 -7.47 -8.01 -12.17
N SER A 75 -8.07 -7.52 -11.07
CA SER A 75 -7.52 -6.37 -10.34
C SER A 75 -6.21 -6.76 -9.63
N PRO A 76 -5.29 -5.81 -9.39
CA PRO A 76 -3.97 -6.09 -8.82
C PRO A 76 -3.98 -7.05 -7.63
N GLY A 77 -4.87 -6.82 -6.64
CA GLY A 77 -4.98 -7.68 -5.47
C GLY A 77 -5.40 -9.14 -5.72
N HIS A 78 -5.93 -9.49 -6.89
CA HIS A 78 -6.30 -10.87 -7.24
C HIS A 78 -5.27 -11.61 -8.09
N ILE A 79 -4.38 -10.87 -8.77
CA ILE A 79 -3.51 -11.46 -9.80
C ILE A 79 -2.01 -11.14 -9.64
N PHE A 80 -1.64 -9.99 -9.07
CA PHE A 80 -0.24 -9.60 -8.92
C PHE A 80 0.43 -10.40 -7.81
N GLU A 81 1.77 -10.34 -7.75
CA GLU A 81 2.59 -11.08 -6.78
C GLU A 81 2.26 -12.58 -6.80
N ASP A 82 2.16 -13.17 -7.99
CA ASP A 82 1.82 -14.57 -8.26
C ASP A 82 0.46 -15.04 -7.72
N ARG A 83 -0.41 -14.14 -7.24
CA ARG A 83 -1.76 -14.53 -6.77
C ARG A 83 -2.62 -15.13 -7.86
N GLY A 84 -2.31 -14.87 -9.14
CA GLY A 84 -2.93 -15.55 -10.28
C GLY A 84 -2.75 -17.08 -10.29
N THR A 85 -1.75 -17.62 -9.57
CA THR A 85 -1.51 -19.06 -9.47
C THR A 85 -2.28 -19.74 -8.33
N ILE A 86 -2.93 -18.98 -7.44
CA ILE A 86 -3.74 -19.54 -6.35
C ILE A 86 -5.14 -19.85 -6.91
N GLU A 87 -5.53 -21.12 -6.91
CA GLU A 87 -6.82 -21.58 -7.43
C GLU A 87 -7.99 -21.20 -6.51
N ASP A 88 -7.76 -21.10 -5.20
CA ASP A 88 -8.80 -20.86 -4.18
C ASP A 88 -9.26 -19.40 -4.07
N ILE A 89 -8.68 -18.47 -4.84
CA ILE A 89 -9.13 -17.07 -4.87
C ILE A 89 -10.38 -16.96 -5.75
N GLU A 90 -11.50 -16.62 -5.13
CA GLU A 90 -12.73 -16.29 -5.86
C GLU A 90 -12.55 -14.97 -6.62
N ARG A 91 -12.52 -14.99 -7.96
CA ARG A 91 -12.32 -13.77 -8.76
C ARG A 91 -13.63 -13.15 -9.28
N GLY A 92 -14.79 -13.63 -8.85
CA GLY A 92 -16.08 -13.12 -9.33
C GLY A 92 -16.46 -13.67 -10.72
N PRO A 93 -17.25 -12.93 -11.52
CA PRO A 93 -17.71 -11.57 -11.30
C PRO A 93 -18.60 -11.47 -10.04
N PHE A 94 -18.45 -10.38 -9.29
CA PHE A 94 -19.15 -10.18 -8.01
C PHE A 94 -20.42 -9.36 -8.17
N HIS A 95 -21.43 -9.66 -7.36
CA HIS A 95 -22.74 -9.01 -7.43
C HIS A 95 -22.93 -7.96 -6.33
N SER A 96 -21.99 -7.89 -5.37
CA SER A 96 -22.03 -6.93 -4.27
C SER A 96 -20.64 -6.39 -3.93
N GLU A 97 -20.59 -5.18 -3.36
CA GLU A 97 -19.35 -4.60 -2.83
C GLU A 97 -18.73 -5.50 -1.74
N SER A 98 -19.58 -6.18 -0.96
CA SER A 98 -19.15 -7.08 0.10
C SER A 98 -18.39 -8.28 -0.44
N GLU A 99 -18.92 -8.96 -1.46
CA GLU A 99 -18.26 -10.10 -2.10
C GLU A 99 -16.87 -9.70 -2.64
N TYR A 100 -16.79 -8.56 -3.32
CA TYR A 100 -15.53 -8.05 -3.86
C TYR A 100 -14.48 -7.78 -2.78
N PHE A 101 -14.83 -7.03 -1.73
CA PHE A 101 -13.87 -6.70 -0.67
C PHE A 101 -13.50 -7.93 0.18
N VAL A 102 -14.45 -8.84 0.43
CA VAL A 102 -14.16 -10.09 1.16
C VAL A 102 -13.20 -10.95 0.34
N SER A 103 -13.39 -11.05 -0.98
CA SER A 103 -12.46 -11.77 -1.84
C SER A 103 -11.05 -11.17 -1.80
N LEU A 104 -10.90 -9.84 -1.87
CA LEU A 104 -9.59 -9.20 -1.74
C LEU A 104 -8.91 -9.47 -0.38
N ALA A 105 -9.69 -9.48 0.71
CA ALA A 105 -9.15 -9.84 2.02
C ALA A 105 -8.75 -11.33 2.08
N ALA A 106 -9.54 -12.21 1.46
CA ALA A 106 -9.20 -13.63 1.35
C ALA A 106 -7.94 -13.85 0.50
N ALA A 107 -7.77 -13.11 -0.59
CA ALA A 107 -6.56 -13.13 -1.42
C ALA A 107 -5.31 -12.71 -0.63
N LEU A 108 -5.41 -11.67 0.21
CA LEU A 108 -4.32 -11.28 1.12
C LEU A 108 -3.95 -12.41 2.10
N ARG A 109 -4.96 -13.10 2.64
CA ARG A 109 -4.75 -14.25 3.54
C ARG A 109 -4.06 -15.40 2.81
N LEU A 110 -4.60 -15.82 1.66
CA LEU A 110 -4.05 -16.93 0.88
C LEU A 110 -2.63 -16.61 0.37
N HIS A 111 -2.34 -15.36 0.02
CA HIS A 111 -0.97 -14.94 -0.27
C HIS A 111 -0.06 -15.16 0.95
N ALA A 112 -0.47 -14.73 2.14
CA ALA A 112 0.34 -14.92 3.35
C ALA A 112 0.55 -16.40 3.71
N GLU A 113 -0.42 -17.25 3.41
CA GLU A 113 -0.33 -18.70 3.62
C GLU A 113 0.57 -19.39 2.58
N GLN A 114 0.51 -18.99 1.30
CA GLN A 114 1.05 -19.81 0.20
C GLN A 114 2.20 -19.19 -0.58
N LEU A 115 2.35 -17.86 -0.56
CA LEU A 115 3.29 -17.13 -1.41
C LEU A 115 4.41 -16.46 -0.60
N PRO A 116 5.54 -16.08 -1.23
CA PRO A 116 6.59 -15.32 -0.57
C PRO A 116 6.11 -13.93 -0.14
N MET A 117 6.45 -13.53 1.08
CA MET A 117 6.09 -12.21 1.62
C MET A 117 7.04 -11.09 1.13
N GLY A 118 8.23 -11.46 0.65
CA GLY A 118 9.20 -10.52 0.11
C GLY A 118 9.68 -9.53 1.17
N TYR A 119 9.34 -8.25 1.01
CA TYR A 119 9.67 -7.20 1.96
C TYR A 119 8.52 -6.88 2.93
N HIS A 120 7.35 -7.50 2.78
CA HIS A 120 6.18 -7.20 3.59
C HIS A 120 6.29 -7.84 4.98
N VAL A 121 6.68 -7.03 5.97
CA VAL A 121 6.67 -7.41 7.38
C VAL A 121 5.66 -6.52 8.08
N LEU A 122 4.49 -7.07 8.48
CA LEU A 122 3.36 -6.24 8.92
C LEU A 122 3.83 -5.28 10.02
N ARG A 123 4.39 -5.81 11.10
CA ARG A 123 4.82 -5.02 12.28
C ARG A 123 6.20 -4.37 12.14
N ALA A 124 6.79 -4.37 10.96
CA ALA A 124 8.02 -3.65 10.67
C ALA A 124 7.87 -2.97 9.30
N PRO A 125 7.08 -1.90 9.21
CA PRO A 125 6.92 -1.17 7.95
C PRO A 125 8.29 -0.69 7.44
N LEU A 126 8.49 -0.75 6.13
CA LEU A 126 9.75 -0.30 5.51
C LEU A 126 9.89 1.20 5.70
N PRO A 127 11.05 1.69 6.16
CA PRO A 127 11.36 3.11 6.17
C PRO A 127 11.00 3.77 4.84
N VAL A 128 10.35 4.93 4.90
CA VAL A 128 10.10 5.76 3.71
C VAL A 128 10.77 7.13 3.83
N PRO A 129 11.23 7.76 2.73
CA PRO A 129 12.00 9.00 2.79
C PRO A 129 11.31 10.13 3.56
N GLN A 130 9.98 10.18 3.52
CA GLN A 130 9.18 11.22 4.18
C GLN A 130 9.27 11.18 5.71
N GLU A 131 9.75 10.08 6.28
CA GLU A 131 9.94 9.94 7.72
C GLU A 131 11.31 10.48 8.20
N TYR A 132 12.21 10.92 7.33
CA TYR A 132 13.57 11.27 7.73
C TYR A 132 13.93 12.68 7.30
N SER A 133 14.85 13.32 8.03
CA SER A 133 15.22 14.71 7.77
C SER A 133 16.11 14.86 6.54
N ASP A 134 16.86 13.80 6.22
CA ASP A 134 17.69 13.72 5.04
C ASP A 134 17.82 12.28 4.52
N PHE A 135 18.46 12.18 3.35
CA PHE A 135 18.64 10.90 2.66
C PHE A 135 19.61 9.96 3.40
N ALA A 136 20.57 10.48 4.16
CA ALA A 136 21.53 9.66 4.90
C ALA A 136 20.86 8.97 6.10
N GLU A 137 20.01 9.70 6.82
CA GLU A 137 19.17 9.13 7.89
C GLU A 137 18.21 8.07 7.34
N TYR A 138 17.55 8.35 6.21
CA TYR A 138 16.69 7.39 5.52
C TYR A 138 17.45 6.11 5.15
N HIS A 139 18.59 6.23 4.48
CA HIS A 139 19.41 5.09 4.09
C HIS A 139 19.88 4.28 5.30
N ALA A 140 20.33 4.96 6.36
CA ALA A 140 20.72 4.31 7.59
C ALA A 140 19.55 3.56 8.25
N ALA A 141 18.33 4.11 8.20
CA ALA A 141 17.14 3.41 8.69
C ALA A 141 16.81 2.18 7.85
N THR A 142 16.87 2.28 6.51
CA THR A 142 16.69 1.13 5.60
C THR A 142 17.72 0.03 5.86
N ASP A 143 18.98 0.40 6.09
CA ASP A 143 20.04 -0.54 6.48
C ASP A 143 19.71 -1.31 7.77
N ARG A 144 19.14 -0.62 8.78
CA ARG A 144 18.75 -1.27 10.04
C ARG A 144 17.50 -2.10 9.92
N TRP A 145 16.57 -1.69 9.08
CA TRP A 145 15.42 -2.51 8.74
C TRP A 145 15.87 -3.81 8.08
N ASN A 146 16.78 -3.74 7.09
CA ASN A 146 17.36 -4.92 6.42
C ASN A 146 18.08 -5.84 7.43
N ASP A 147 18.87 -5.28 8.35
CA ASP A 147 19.50 -6.07 9.40
C ASP A 147 18.48 -6.77 10.29
N PHE A 148 17.41 -6.06 10.67
CA PHE A 148 16.36 -6.59 11.54
C PHE A 148 15.63 -7.75 10.86
N VAL A 149 15.14 -7.57 9.64
CA VAL A 149 14.34 -8.60 8.94
C VAL A 149 15.16 -9.82 8.52
N THR A 150 16.48 -9.67 8.41
CA THR A 150 17.39 -10.79 8.13
C THR A 150 17.47 -11.77 9.30
N ILE A 151 17.42 -11.27 10.54
CA ILE A 151 17.46 -12.14 11.74
C ILE A 151 16.22 -13.02 11.75
N GLY A 152 16.40 -14.34 11.89
CA GLY A 152 15.31 -15.31 11.94
C GLY A 152 14.50 -15.44 10.63
N GLY A 153 14.92 -14.80 9.54
CA GLY A 153 14.13 -14.77 8.30
C GLY A 153 12.75 -14.14 8.50
N LEU A 154 12.65 -13.07 9.31
CA LEU A 154 11.38 -12.53 9.80
C LEU A 154 10.32 -12.27 8.73
N ALA A 155 10.72 -11.79 7.55
CA ALA A 155 9.77 -11.53 6.46
C ALA A 155 9.00 -12.79 6.03
N GLU A 156 9.70 -13.92 5.90
CA GLU A 156 9.11 -15.18 5.46
C GLU A 156 8.60 -16.05 6.62
N SER A 157 8.86 -15.65 7.86
CA SER A 157 8.49 -16.43 9.04
C SER A 157 6.98 -16.64 9.17
N SER A 158 6.59 -17.82 9.65
CA SER A 158 5.22 -18.15 10.06
C SER A 158 4.61 -17.08 10.97
N ALA A 159 5.40 -16.50 11.88
CA ALA A 159 4.95 -15.42 12.76
C ALA A 159 4.48 -14.17 11.98
N ASN A 160 5.19 -13.76 10.92
CA ASN A 160 4.77 -12.64 10.09
C ASN A 160 3.55 -12.98 9.22
N ARG A 161 3.58 -14.16 8.57
CA ARG A 161 2.45 -14.69 7.77
C ARG A 161 1.17 -14.73 8.60
N PHE A 162 1.25 -15.26 9.82
CA PHE A 162 0.15 -15.32 10.76
C PHE A 162 -0.41 -13.93 11.11
N GLN A 163 0.43 -12.90 11.25
CA GLN A 163 -0.06 -11.53 11.46
C GLN A 163 -0.89 -11.02 10.28
N TYR A 164 -0.53 -11.36 9.03
CA TYR A 164 -1.33 -11.02 7.85
C TYR A 164 -2.64 -11.81 7.79
N CYS A 165 -2.66 -13.08 8.20
CA CYS A 165 -3.90 -13.83 8.31
C CYS A 165 -4.86 -13.19 9.33
N LEU A 166 -4.34 -12.81 10.51
CA LEU A 166 -5.12 -12.07 11.52
C LEU A 166 -5.58 -10.69 11.02
N ALA A 167 -4.75 -10.02 10.22
CA ALA A 167 -5.10 -8.76 9.59
C ALA A 167 -6.28 -8.93 8.63
N SER A 168 -6.22 -9.94 7.74
CA SER A 168 -7.31 -10.27 6.83
C SER A 168 -8.62 -10.54 7.57
N GLU A 169 -8.58 -11.33 8.64
CA GLU A 169 -9.77 -11.60 9.43
C GLU A 169 -10.36 -10.34 10.08
N LEU A 170 -9.51 -9.45 10.61
CA LEU A 170 -9.95 -8.19 11.19
C LEU A 170 -10.50 -7.22 10.13
N LEU A 171 -9.93 -7.23 8.91
CA LEU A 171 -10.48 -6.50 7.77
C LEU A 171 -11.92 -6.96 7.50
N GLN A 172 -12.14 -8.27 7.42
CA GLN A 172 -13.46 -8.85 7.15
C GLN A 172 -14.49 -8.51 8.25
N ASP A 173 -14.13 -8.67 9.52
CA ASP A 173 -15.07 -8.50 10.62
C ASP A 173 -15.34 -7.04 10.99
N THR A 174 -14.34 -6.16 10.84
CA THR A 174 -14.39 -4.81 11.38
C THR A 174 -14.40 -3.74 10.30
N VAL A 175 -13.59 -3.88 9.26
CA VAL A 175 -13.35 -2.82 8.30
C VAL A 175 -14.36 -2.86 7.15
N ILE A 176 -14.50 -4.01 6.48
CA ILE A 176 -15.35 -4.18 5.30
C ILE A 176 -16.80 -3.75 5.55
N PRO A 177 -17.45 -4.11 6.69
CA PRO A 177 -18.82 -3.65 6.98
C PRO A 177 -18.97 -2.13 7.04
N ASN A 178 -17.90 -1.39 7.33
CA ASN A 178 -17.89 0.07 7.38
C ASN A 178 -17.52 0.73 6.05
N MET A 179 -17.01 -0.03 5.08
CA MET A 179 -16.65 0.45 3.73
C MET A 179 -17.82 0.34 2.75
N ILE A 180 -18.72 -0.61 2.96
CA ILE A 180 -19.86 -0.87 2.06
C ILE A 180 -20.92 0.22 2.23
N ASN A 181 -21.58 0.59 1.14
CA ASN A 181 -22.75 1.47 1.18
C ASN A 181 -24.07 0.67 1.28
N PRO A 182 -24.71 0.55 2.47
CA PRO A 182 -25.97 -0.19 2.62
C PRO A 182 -27.15 0.45 1.88
N SER A 183 -27.04 1.73 1.50
CA SER A 183 -28.09 2.48 0.79
C SER A 183 -27.94 2.46 -0.73
N ALA A 184 -26.86 1.87 -1.28
CA ALA A 184 -26.60 1.80 -2.72
C ALA A 184 -27.65 0.98 -3.50
N CYS A 185 -28.45 0.15 -2.83
CA CYS A 185 -29.46 -0.70 -3.46
C CYS A 185 -30.62 0.04 -4.19
N SER A 186 -30.67 1.38 -4.25
CA SER A 186 -31.91 2.06 -4.69
C SER A 186 -31.81 3.30 -5.59
N SER A 187 -30.63 3.89 -5.87
CA SER A 187 -30.58 5.16 -6.64
C SER A 187 -29.89 5.10 -8.00
N ASP A 188 -28.89 4.24 -8.21
CA ASP A 188 -28.25 4.05 -9.52
C ASP A 188 -27.67 2.62 -9.60
N PRO A 189 -28.38 1.66 -10.22
CA PRO A 189 -27.96 0.26 -10.19
C PRO A 189 -26.69 0.07 -11.02
N GLY A 190 -25.62 -0.41 -10.38
CA GLY A 190 -24.44 -0.92 -11.03
C GLY A 190 -23.11 -0.37 -10.52
N PHE A 191 -22.02 -0.92 -11.06
CA PHE A 191 -20.65 -0.68 -10.65
C PHE A 191 -19.93 0.13 -11.73
N PRO A 192 -19.22 1.22 -11.38
CA PRO A 192 -18.49 2.01 -12.35
C PRO A 192 -17.20 1.35 -12.83
N LEU A 193 -16.74 1.75 -14.02
CA LEU A 193 -15.43 1.39 -14.55
C LEU A 193 -14.29 2.10 -13.81
N TYR A 194 -13.16 1.43 -13.62
CA TYR A 194 -11.98 1.97 -12.92
C TYR A 194 -10.69 1.58 -13.63
N HIS A 195 -9.73 2.51 -13.58
CA HIS A 195 -8.39 2.33 -14.09
C HIS A 195 -7.43 2.09 -12.92
N HIS A 196 -6.87 0.89 -12.79
CA HIS A 196 -6.02 0.54 -11.65
C HIS A 196 -4.63 1.17 -11.69
N ASP A 197 -4.10 1.50 -12.88
CA ASP A 197 -2.77 2.08 -13.04
C ASP A 197 -2.77 3.57 -13.44
N ILE A 198 -3.47 4.41 -12.66
CA ILE A 198 -3.37 5.87 -12.83
C ILE A 198 -1.99 6.34 -12.32
N SER A 199 -1.02 6.36 -13.22
CA SER A 199 0.36 6.78 -12.97
C SER A 199 0.79 7.89 -13.93
N THR A 200 1.86 8.61 -13.59
CA THR A 200 2.45 9.62 -14.48
C THR A 200 2.92 9.05 -15.83
N GLN A 201 3.14 7.73 -15.94
CA GLN A 201 3.51 7.08 -17.20
C GLN A 201 2.29 6.92 -18.14
N ASN A 202 1.11 6.75 -17.56
CA ASN A 202 -0.13 6.50 -18.29
C ASN A 202 -0.97 7.76 -18.53
N LEU A 203 -0.60 8.88 -17.93
CA LEU A 203 -1.22 10.19 -18.14
C LEU A 203 -0.45 10.99 -19.19
N PHE A 204 -1.11 11.36 -20.27
CA PHE A 204 -0.55 12.22 -21.32
C PHE A 204 -1.14 13.62 -21.21
N ILE A 205 -0.30 14.63 -21.42
CA ILE A 205 -0.65 16.04 -21.29
C ILE A 205 -0.19 16.88 -22.49
N ASP A 206 -0.86 17.99 -22.73
CA ASP A 206 -0.41 19.05 -23.64
C ASP A 206 0.53 20.06 -22.94
N ASP A 207 0.97 21.08 -23.68
CA ASP A 207 1.87 22.14 -23.19
C ASP A 207 1.26 22.97 -22.05
N ASP A 208 -0.06 22.99 -21.94
CA ASP A 208 -0.81 23.72 -20.91
C ASP A 208 -1.14 22.83 -19.69
N MET A 209 -0.62 21.60 -19.62
CA MET A 209 -0.91 20.62 -18.56
C MET A 209 -2.38 20.17 -18.54
N ASN A 210 -3.07 20.18 -19.69
CA ASN A 210 -4.36 19.51 -19.82
C ASN A 210 -4.11 18.03 -20.15
N ILE A 211 -4.83 17.13 -19.48
CA ILE A 211 -4.78 15.70 -19.76
C ILE A 211 -5.46 15.46 -21.11
N THR A 212 -4.70 14.96 -22.07
CA THR A 212 -5.14 14.68 -23.44
C THR A 212 -5.50 13.22 -23.65
N CYS A 213 -4.89 12.32 -22.87
CA CYS A 213 -5.11 10.88 -22.98
C CYS A 213 -4.73 10.15 -21.69
N ILE A 214 -5.46 9.07 -21.39
CA ILE A 214 -5.10 8.07 -20.38
C ILE A 214 -4.96 6.74 -21.12
N ILE A 215 -3.81 6.09 -21.01
CA ILE A 215 -3.50 4.82 -21.68
C ILE A 215 -3.38 3.68 -20.67
N ASP A 216 -3.16 2.47 -21.18
CA ASP A 216 -2.93 1.25 -20.40
C ASP A 216 -4.14 0.77 -19.57
N TRP A 217 -5.26 0.58 -20.26
CA TRP A 217 -6.50 0.06 -19.68
C TRP A 217 -6.51 -1.47 -19.52
N ALA A 218 -5.36 -2.15 -19.64
CA ALA A 218 -5.29 -3.61 -19.71
C ALA A 218 -5.89 -4.31 -18.47
N PHE A 219 -5.79 -3.69 -17.30
CA PHE A 219 -6.37 -4.19 -16.04
C PHE A 219 -7.66 -3.48 -15.64
N CYS A 220 -8.30 -2.73 -16.53
CA CYS A 220 -9.51 -2.01 -16.15
C CYS A 220 -10.61 -2.98 -15.69
N SER A 221 -11.30 -2.58 -14.62
CA SER A 221 -12.35 -3.40 -14.02
C SER A 221 -13.47 -2.50 -13.53
N THR A 222 -14.66 -3.06 -13.41
CA THR A 222 -15.72 -2.43 -12.65
C THR A 222 -15.41 -2.60 -11.15
N VAL A 223 -15.82 -1.64 -10.32
CA VAL A 223 -15.47 -1.56 -8.89
C VAL A 223 -16.62 -1.00 -8.05
N PRO A 224 -16.60 -1.13 -6.71
CA PRO A 224 -17.50 -0.39 -5.83
C PRO A 224 -17.46 1.13 -6.11
N PRO A 225 -18.62 1.84 -6.15
CA PRO A 225 -18.67 3.26 -6.52
C PRO A 225 -17.74 4.16 -5.69
N ALA A 226 -17.60 3.89 -4.39
CA ALA A 226 -16.76 4.67 -3.50
C ALA A 226 -15.25 4.55 -3.82
N GLN A 227 -14.82 3.56 -4.61
CA GLN A 227 -13.42 3.44 -5.05
C GLN A 227 -13.02 4.60 -5.98
N LEU A 228 -13.92 5.08 -6.84
CA LEU A 228 -13.70 6.28 -7.67
C LEU A 228 -13.69 7.60 -6.88
N LEU A 229 -14.13 7.56 -5.61
CA LEU A 229 -14.04 8.70 -4.70
C LEU A 229 -12.71 8.73 -3.92
N SER A 230 -11.86 7.73 -4.14
CA SER A 230 -10.49 7.72 -3.65
C SER A 230 -9.63 8.66 -4.48
N THR A 231 -9.03 9.66 -3.86
CA THR A 231 -8.05 10.53 -4.54
C THR A 231 -6.86 9.69 -5.04
N PRO A 232 -6.55 9.70 -6.34
CA PRO A 232 -5.48 8.88 -6.91
C PRO A 232 -4.10 9.35 -6.46
N GLY A 233 -3.19 8.41 -6.25
CA GLY A 233 -1.78 8.64 -5.97
C GLY A 233 -0.99 9.02 -7.21
N LEU A 234 -0.05 9.96 -7.07
CA LEU A 234 0.95 10.28 -8.11
C LEU A 234 2.32 10.53 -7.44
N PRO A 235 3.45 10.11 -8.07
CA PRO A 235 3.55 9.64 -9.46
C PRO A 235 3.04 8.22 -9.74
N HIS A 236 2.78 7.42 -8.71
CA HIS A 236 2.33 6.02 -8.81
C HIS A 236 1.03 5.80 -8.00
N PRO A 237 0.12 4.90 -8.44
CA PRO A 237 -1.14 4.60 -7.73
C PRO A 237 -0.98 4.26 -6.23
N ARG A 238 0.14 3.62 -5.89
CA ARG A 238 0.51 3.25 -4.51
C ARG A 238 0.78 4.45 -3.60
N ASP A 239 1.10 5.61 -4.15
CA ASP A 239 1.46 6.79 -3.36
C ASP A 239 0.21 7.36 -2.70
N LEU A 240 0.23 7.55 -1.38
CA LEU A 240 -0.91 8.15 -0.68
C LEU A 240 -0.87 9.68 -0.78
N VAL A 241 -1.92 10.29 -1.31
CA VAL A 241 -2.07 11.75 -1.28
C VAL A 241 -2.55 12.18 0.10
N LEU A 242 -1.66 12.81 0.87
CA LEU A 242 -1.97 13.44 2.15
C LEU A 242 -2.09 14.96 2.05
N ASP A 243 -1.72 15.52 0.90
CA ASP A 243 -1.83 16.94 0.61
C ASP A 243 -3.31 17.34 0.45
N GLU A 244 -3.77 18.21 1.35
CA GLU A 244 -5.15 18.69 1.39
C GLU A 244 -5.52 19.49 0.13
N PRO A 245 -4.71 20.46 -0.36
CA PRO A 245 -4.92 21.10 -1.66
C PRO A 245 -5.14 20.11 -2.82
N LEU A 246 -4.33 19.07 -2.95
CA LEU A 246 -4.47 18.08 -4.03
C LEU A 246 -5.74 17.24 -3.87
N THR A 247 -6.06 16.84 -2.64
CA THR A 247 -7.30 16.13 -2.31
C THR A 247 -8.54 16.98 -2.64
N ASN A 248 -8.52 18.25 -2.27
CA ASN A 248 -9.61 19.19 -2.53
C ASN A 248 -9.75 19.49 -4.03
N ALA A 249 -8.63 19.61 -4.77
CA ALA A 249 -8.65 19.78 -6.21
C ALA A 249 -9.35 18.60 -6.91
N PHE A 250 -9.02 17.37 -6.53
CA PHE A 250 -9.69 16.17 -7.06
C PHE A 250 -11.21 16.18 -6.77
N ARG A 251 -11.60 16.43 -5.51
CA ARG A 251 -13.02 16.44 -5.12
C ARG A 251 -13.81 17.50 -5.87
N THR A 252 -13.29 18.72 -5.93
CA THR A 252 -13.94 19.83 -6.65
C THR A 252 -14.07 19.54 -8.14
N GLY A 253 -13.09 18.89 -8.76
CA GLY A 253 -13.19 18.44 -10.14
C GLY A 253 -14.28 17.39 -10.35
N PHE A 254 -14.41 16.43 -9.44
CA PHE A 254 -15.48 15.43 -9.47
C PHE A 254 -16.86 16.08 -9.33
N GLU A 255 -17.02 16.97 -8.35
CA GLU A 255 -18.27 17.68 -8.06
C GLU A 255 -18.67 18.61 -9.21
N ALA A 256 -17.73 19.37 -9.78
CA ALA A 256 -17.98 20.24 -10.93
C ALA A 256 -18.44 19.44 -12.17
N GLN A 257 -17.86 18.27 -12.41
CA GLN A 257 -18.31 17.39 -13.48
C GLN A 257 -19.67 16.75 -13.16
N ASN A 258 -19.96 16.48 -11.89
CA ASN A 258 -21.24 15.94 -11.45
C ASN A 258 -22.39 16.93 -11.69
N GLU A 259 -22.16 18.22 -11.46
CA GLU A 259 -23.15 19.28 -11.74
C GLU A 259 -23.50 19.38 -13.23
N ARG A 260 -22.55 19.05 -14.11
CA ARG A 260 -22.69 19.04 -15.57
C ARG A 260 -23.30 17.75 -16.10
N SER A 261 -23.25 16.65 -15.33
CA SER A 261 -23.80 15.36 -15.75
C SER A 261 -25.33 15.40 -15.76
N SER A 262 -25.93 14.69 -16.70
CA SER A 262 -27.37 14.48 -16.76
C SER A 262 -27.87 13.59 -15.61
N ARG A 263 -26.99 12.74 -15.04
CA ARG A 263 -27.24 11.90 -13.87
C ARG A 263 -26.58 12.54 -12.64
N LYS A 264 -27.23 13.53 -12.05
CA LYS A 264 -26.69 14.16 -10.82
C LYS A 264 -26.69 13.14 -9.67
N HIS A 265 -25.53 12.94 -9.06
CA HIS A 265 -25.37 12.11 -7.87
C HIS A 265 -25.11 13.01 -6.67
N ALA A 266 -26.00 13.00 -5.67
CA ALA A 266 -25.80 13.80 -4.46
C ALA A 266 -24.77 13.12 -3.56
N LEU A 267 -23.52 13.57 -3.62
CA LEU A 267 -22.46 13.05 -2.76
C LEU A 267 -22.61 13.52 -1.33
N SER A 268 -22.65 12.58 -0.40
CA SER A 268 -22.57 12.82 1.02
C SER A 268 -21.10 12.91 1.46
N PRO A 269 -20.78 13.67 2.54
CA PRO A 269 -19.45 13.64 3.16
C PRO A 269 -19.01 12.22 3.57
N ASP A 270 -19.99 11.35 3.83
CA ASP A 270 -19.81 9.95 4.19
C ASP A 270 -19.22 9.10 3.07
N GLU A 271 -19.60 9.35 1.81
CA GLU A 271 -19.05 8.65 0.64
C GLU A 271 -17.57 9.00 0.41
N TRP A 272 -17.18 10.26 0.65
CA TRP A 272 -15.77 10.66 0.62
C TRP A 272 -14.95 10.01 1.73
N LYS A 273 -15.54 9.78 2.91
CA LYS A 273 -14.90 9.01 3.99
C LYS A 273 -14.71 7.54 3.57
N ARG A 274 -15.71 6.90 2.95
CA ARG A 274 -15.57 5.55 2.39
C ARG A 274 -14.46 5.47 1.34
N GLY A 275 -14.37 6.43 0.42
CA GLY A 275 -13.27 6.51 -0.55
C GLY A 275 -11.90 6.56 0.12
N GLN A 276 -11.75 7.31 1.22
CA GLN A 276 -10.48 7.31 1.99
C GLN A 276 -10.17 5.95 2.62
N MET A 277 -11.19 5.26 3.14
CA MET A 277 -11.02 3.90 3.68
C MET A 277 -10.61 2.92 2.58
N ILE A 278 -11.30 2.95 1.43
CA ILE A 278 -10.99 2.09 0.27
C ILE A 278 -9.56 2.35 -0.22
N SER A 279 -9.14 3.60 -0.32
CA SER A 279 -7.76 3.96 -0.70
C SER A 279 -6.72 3.26 0.19
N ARG A 280 -6.93 3.21 1.51
CA ARG A 280 -6.04 2.51 2.44
C ARG A 280 -6.18 0.99 2.38
N PHE A 281 -7.40 0.50 2.25
CA PHE A 281 -7.69 -0.93 2.10
C PHE A 281 -7.00 -1.51 0.88
N MET A 282 -7.17 -0.89 -0.29
CA MET A 282 -6.58 -1.35 -1.55
C MET A 282 -5.07 -1.47 -1.45
N ARG A 283 -4.40 -0.50 -0.80
CA ARG A 283 -2.95 -0.55 -0.61
C ARG A 283 -2.47 -1.77 0.19
N LEU A 284 -3.20 -2.07 1.26
CA LEU A 284 -2.90 -3.22 2.11
C LEU A 284 -3.17 -4.54 1.39
N VAL A 285 -4.34 -4.70 0.76
CA VAL A 285 -4.70 -5.96 0.11
C VAL A 285 -3.91 -6.18 -1.18
N ASN A 286 -3.51 -5.14 -1.90
CA ASN A 286 -2.62 -5.27 -3.05
C ASN A 286 -1.16 -5.57 -2.67
N GLN A 287 -0.77 -5.40 -1.39
CA GLN A 287 0.62 -5.39 -0.96
C GLN A 287 1.48 -4.43 -1.81
N ASP A 288 0.92 -3.27 -2.17
CA ASP A 288 1.60 -2.28 -3.00
C ASP A 288 2.26 -1.14 -2.17
N ALA A 289 2.03 -1.15 -0.86
CA ALA A 289 2.54 -0.16 0.08
C ALA A 289 3.76 -0.66 0.87
N LEU A 290 4.57 0.30 1.33
CA LEU A 290 5.74 0.06 2.18
C LEU A 290 5.40 0.13 3.68
N GLN A 291 4.20 0.61 4.00
CA GLN A 291 3.81 1.08 5.34
C GLN A 291 2.54 0.35 5.82
N ASP A 292 2.46 -0.96 5.56
CA ASP A 292 1.26 -1.79 5.70
C ASP A 292 0.58 -1.64 7.07
N TYR A 293 1.33 -1.72 8.16
CA TYR A 293 0.77 -1.54 9.51
C TYR A 293 0.17 -0.17 9.75
N HIS A 294 0.78 0.90 9.24
CA HIS A 294 0.23 2.24 9.40
C HIS A 294 -1.02 2.46 8.54
N HIS A 295 -1.07 1.88 7.33
CA HIS A 295 -2.30 1.85 6.54
C HIS A 295 -3.41 1.09 7.26
N PHE A 296 -3.08 -0.08 7.81
CA PHE A 296 -4.03 -0.91 8.54
C PHE A 296 -4.54 -0.25 9.82
N GLN A 297 -3.64 0.34 10.60
CA GLN A 297 -3.98 1.08 11.81
C GLN A 297 -4.93 2.24 11.50
N ALA A 298 -4.59 3.08 10.51
CA ALA A 298 -5.44 4.18 10.09
C ALA A 298 -6.81 3.71 9.60
N LEU A 299 -6.86 2.56 8.91
CA LEU A 299 -8.10 1.98 8.43
C LEU A 299 -9.00 1.47 9.57
N CYS A 300 -8.43 0.82 10.59
CA CYS A 300 -9.16 0.44 11.79
C CYS A 300 -9.70 1.64 12.56
N LEU A 301 -8.89 2.71 12.70
CA LEU A 301 -9.33 3.95 13.35
C LEU A 301 -10.49 4.61 12.59
N LEU A 302 -10.43 4.65 11.26
CA LEU A 302 -11.54 5.14 10.43
C LEU A 302 -12.80 4.29 10.58
N ALA A 303 -12.67 2.96 10.65
CA ALA A 303 -13.79 2.05 10.85
C ALA A 303 -14.43 2.20 12.24
N GLN A 304 -13.63 2.46 13.28
CA GLN A 304 -14.10 2.70 14.66
C GLN A 304 -14.79 4.06 14.78
N ALA A 305 -14.19 5.12 14.24
CA ALA A 305 -14.79 6.47 14.27
C ALA A 305 -16.18 6.54 13.62
N ARG A 306 -16.52 5.59 12.73
CA ARG A 306 -17.85 5.45 12.14
C ARG A 306 -18.85 4.69 13.00
N ARG A 307 -18.37 3.83 13.92
CA ARG A 307 -19.19 3.12 14.91
C ARG A 307 -19.45 4.00 16.14
N ASP A 308 -18.46 4.81 16.51
CA ASP A 308 -18.42 5.57 17.76
C ASP A 308 -19.04 6.98 17.65
N GLU A 309 -19.83 7.28 16.61
CA GLU A 309 -20.63 8.52 16.57
C GLU A 309 -21.62 8.62 17.76
N ASP A 310 -21.82 7.52 18.51
CA ASP A 310 -22.61 7.42 19.75
C ASP A 310 -21.81 7.29 21.07
N ASP A 311 -20.47 7.13 21.08
CA ASP A 311 -19.70 6.95 22.33
C ASP A 311 -18.31 7.61 22.28
N GLN A 312 -18.06 8.60 23.16
CA GLN A 312 -16.85 9.43 23.19
C GLN A 312 -15.63 8.71 23.82
N GLY A 313 -15.22 7.57 23.26
CA GLY A 313 -13.97 6.90 23.64
C GLY A 313 -12.75 7.50 22.95
N GLU A 314 -11.73 7.92 23.70
CA GLU A 314 -10.43 8.31 23.13
C GLU A 314 -9.77 7.10 22.43
N LEU A 315 -9.37 7.30 21.17
CA LEU A 315 -8.66 6.35 20.33
C LEU A 315 -7.29 6.02 20.94
N ASP A 316 -6.99 4.75 21.20
CA ASP A 316 -5.62 4.32 21.53
C ASP A 316 -4.92 3.82 20.25
N GLU A 317 -3.79 4.44 19.88
CA GLU A 317 -2.89 3.95 18.83
C GLU A 317 -2.47 2.48 19.07
N ARG A 318 -2.52 2.00 20.31
CA ARG A 318 -2.25 0.60 20.67
C ARG A 318 -3.45 -0.33 20.42
N GLY A 319 -4.57 0.19 19.96
CA GLY A 319 -5.81 -0.55 19.70
C GLY A 319 -5.62 -1.67 18.69
N LEU A 320 -4.94 -1.40 17.56
CA LEU A 320 -4.67 -2.43 16.56
C LEU A 320 -3.79 -3.55 17.10
N ALA A 321 -2.64 -3.21 17.70
CA ALA A 321 -1.73 -4.20 18.27
C ALA A 321 -2.43 -5.06 19.33
N THR A 322 -3.30 -4.47 20.14
CA THR A 322 -4.09 -5.19 21.15
C THR A 322 -5.14 -6.08 20.50
N ALA A 323 -5.86 -5.61 19.48
CA ALA A 323 -6.84 -6.40 18.74
C ALA A 323 -6.21 -7.64 18.09
N LEU A 324 -5.02 -7.50 17.47
CA LEU A 324 -4.28 -8.62 16.92
C LEU A 324 -3.87 -9.63 18.00
N VAL A 325 -3.39 -9.17 19.16
CA VAL A 325 -3.05 -10.05 20.29
C VAL A 325 -4.28 -10.80 20.81
N THR A 326 -5.40 -10.10 20.98
CA THR A 326 -6.65 -10.72 21.42
C THR A 326 -7.12 -11.79 20.44
N ARG A 327 -7.02 -11.52 19.13
CA ARG A 327 -7.45 -12.45 18.09
C ARG A 327 -6.53 -13.67 17.96
N ALA A 328 -5.22 -13.46 18.13
CA ALA A 328 -4.21 -14.51 18.16
C ALA A 328 -4.45 -15.54 19.28
N ALA A 329 -5.16 -15.17 20.36
CA ALA A 329 -5.45 -16.07 21.47
C ALA A 329 -6.63 -17.02 21.21
N SER A 330 -7.34 -16.91 20.08
CA SER A 330 -8.45 -17.79 19.75
C SER A 330 -7.97 -19.20 19.37
N PRO A 331 -8.74 -20.28 19.65
CA PRO A 331 -8.31 -21.65 19.33
C PRO A 331 -7.99 -21.88 17.85
N ASN A 332 -8.79 -21.30 16.95
CA ASN A 332 -8.56 -21.41 15.50
C ASN A 332 -7.28 -20.69 15.08
N ALA A 333 -6.98 -19.54 15.69
CA ALA A 333 -5.76 -18.80 15.40
C ALA A 333 -4.51 -19.54 15.90
N VAL A 334 -4.60 -20.23 17.05
CA VAL A 334 -3.51 -21.10 17.54
C VAL A 334 -3.26 -22.26 16.58
N ALA A 335 -4.32 -22.93 16.12
CA ALA A 335 -4.18 -24.01 15.14
C ALA A 335 -3.54 -23.53 13.83
N LEU A 336 -3.98 -22.37 13.30
CA LEU A 336 -3.39 -21.77 12.11
C LEU A 336 -1.91 -21.41 12.31
N ALA A 337 -1.54 -20.89 13.48
CA ALA A 337 -0.14 -20.60 13.78
C ALA A 337 0.73 -21.87 13.78
N ASP A 338 0.22 -22.98 14.32
CA ASP A 338 0.90 -24.28 14.30
C ASP A 338 1.03 -24.83 12.86
N GLU A 339 0.00 -24.67 12.02
CA GLU A 339 0.02 -25.06 10.62
C GLU A 339 1.08 -24.26 9.84
N LEU A 340 1.09 -22.93 9.96
CA LEU A 340 2.07 -22.08 9.29
C LEU A 340 3.51 -22.37 9.75
N ALA A 341 3.69 -22.69 11.03
CA ALA A 341 5.01 -23.04 11.57
C ALA A 341 5.55 -24.38 11.03
N ALA A 342 4.68 -25.26 10.51
CA ALA A 342 5.12 -26.51 9.90
C ALA A 342 5.85 -26.30 8.56
N ASP A 343 5.57 -25.19 7.87
CA ASP A 343 6.16 -24.82 6.59
C ASP A 343 7.38 -23.88 6.72
N ASP A 344 7.79 -23.55 7.96
CA ASP A 344 8.95 -22.69 8.20
C ASP A 344 10.25 -23.33 7.66
N GLN A 345 11.11 -22.48 7.11
CA GLN A 345 12.42 -22.91 6.63
C GLN A 345 13.26 -23.51 7.79
N PRO A 346 14.05 -24.58 7.56
CA PRO A 346 14.91 -25.15 8.58
C PRO A 346 15.84 -24.11 9.22
N GLU A 347 15.99 -24.17 10.55
CA GLU A 347 16.81 -23.23 11.30
C GLU A 347 18.28 -23.17 10.81
N SER A 348 18.80 -24.28 10.28
CA SER A 348 20.14 -24.35 9.68
C SER A 348 20.31 -23.36 8.53
N ASP A 349 19.31 -23.26 7.66
CA ASP A 349 19.38 -22.49 6.43
C ASP A 349 19.20 -21.00 6.74
N ILE A 350 18.30 -20.69 7.69
CA ILE A 350 18.12 -19.34 8.23
C ILE A 350 19.45 -18.85 8.82
N ARG A 351 20.10 -19.67 9.67
CA ARG A 351 21.40 -19.33 10.29
C ARG A 351 22.51 -19.17 9.24
N GLU A 352 22.50 -19.97 8.18
CA GLU A 352 23.47 -19.82 7.09
C GLU A 352 23.27 -18.49 6.34
N ARG A 353 22.01 -18.14 6.03
CA ARG A 353 21.66 -16.87 5.36
C ARG A 353 22.04 -15.66 6.22
N GLU A 354 21.69 -15.69 7.51
CA GLU A 354 22.11 -14.67 8.48
C GLU A 354 23.63 -14.51 8.50
N LYS A 355 24.36 -15.63 8.59
CA LYS A 355 25.82 -15.60 8.61
C LYS A 355 26.36 -14.93 7.35
N ARG A 356 25.88 -15.34 6.18
CA ARG A 356 26.32 -14.78 4.89
C ARG A 356 26.09 -13.26 4.80
N TYR A 357 24.94 -12.79 5.25
CA TYR A 357 24.62 -11.35 5.28
C TYR A 357 25.52 -10.59 6.27
N PHE A 358 25.64 -11.07 7.51
CA PHE A 358 26.41 -10.38 8.54
C PHE A 358 27.92 -10.55 8.46
N ASP A 359 28.42 -11.52 7.69
CA ASP A 359 29.83 -11.59 7.32
C ASP A 359 30.24 -10.35 6.48
N VAL A 360 29.29 -9.73 5.77
CA VAL A 360 29.49 -8.47 5.03
C VAL A 360 29.19 -7.25 5.90
N CYS A 361 28.06 -7.24 6.62
CA CYS A 361 27.63 -6.07 7.40
C CYS A 361 28.39 -5.89 8.73
N GLY A 362 28.97 -6.95 9.27
CA GLY A 362 29.78 -6.93 10.48
C GLY A 362 29.03 -7.31 11.78
N ALA A 363 29.80 -7.82 12.73
CA ALA A 363 29.29 -8.31 14.02
C ALA A 363 28.55 -7.27 14.89
N PRO A 364 28.92 -5.97 14.92
CA PRO A 364 28.19 -4.98 15.70
C PRO A 364 26.75 -4.78 15.23
N ARG A 365 26.52 -4.75 13.90
CA ARG A 365 25.18 -4.65 13.29
C ARG A 365 24.35 -5.89 13.64
N ARG A 366 24.94 -7.08 13.54
CA ARG A 366 24.30 -8.35 13.96
C ARG A 366 23.85 -8.32 15.42
N ALA A 367 24.73 -7.96 16.33
CA ALA A 367 24.43 -7.95 17.76
C ALA A 367 23.32 -6.95 18.12
N LEU A 368 23.26 -5.83 17.41
CA LEU A 368 22.18 -4.86 17.57
C LEU A 368 20.85 -5.41 17.03
N ALA A 369 20.84 -5.95 15.82
CA ALA A 369 19.65 -6.54 15.21
C ALA A 369 19.07 -7.69 16.05
N GLN A 370 19.91 -8.57 16.59
CA GLN A 370 19.51 -9.65 17.49
C GLN A 370 18.82 -9.13 18.76
N LYS A 371 19.29 -8.01 19.33
CA LYS A 371 18.64 -7.41 20.51
C LYS A 371 17.25 -6.87 20.18
N VAL A 372 17.09 -6.26 19.01
CA VAL A 372 15.80 -5.74 18.55
C VAL A 372 14.84 -6.91 18.24
N ALA A 373 15.33 -7.95 17.56
CA ALA A 373 14.56 -9.17 17.30
C ALA A 373 14.09 -9.85 18.60
N LEU A 374 14.96 -9.94 19.61
CA LEU A 374 14.58 -10.44 20.94
C LEU A 374 13.52 -9.55 21.62
N ALA A 375 13.68 -8.22 21.55
CA ALA A 375 12.67 -7.31 22.09
C ALA A 375 11.31 -7.46 21.39
N SER A 376 11.33 -7.66 20.07
CA SER A 376 10.14 -7.91 19.26
C SER A 376 9.44 -9.22 19.66
N SER A 377 10.19 -10.31 19.86
CA SER A 377 9.60 -11.60 20.26
C SER A 377 9.05 -11.60 21.70
N MET A 378 9.63 -10.79 22.59
CA MET A 378 9.17 -10.66 23.97
C MET A 378 7.93 -9.75 24.13
N ASN A 379 7.60 -8.93 23.14
CA ASN A 379 6.48 -8.01 23.20
C ASN A 379 5.52 -8.22 22.02
N PRO A 380 4.40 -8.92 22.24
CA PRO A 380 3.37 -9.15 21.21
C PRO A 380 2.69 -7.88 20.68
N ARG A 381 3.01 -6.69 21.20
CA ARG A 381 2.54 -5.38 20.69
C ARG A 381 3.66 -4.55 20.07
N PHE A 382 4.84 -5.13 19.88
CA PHE A 382 5.98 -4.44 19.28
C PHE A 382 5.69 -4.09 17.82
N VAL A 383 6.11 -2.89 17.43
CA VAL A 383 6.10 -2.38 16.05
C VAL A 383 7.44 -1.70 15.81
N ALA A 384 8.14 -2.13 14.78
CA ALA A 384 9.46 -1.66 14.39
C ALA A 384 9.31 -0.53 13.35
N ASP A 385 8.91 0.66 13.80
CA ASP A 385 8.66 1.83 12.95
C ASP A 385 9.80 2.87 12.97
N ALA A 386 9.63 3.99 12.26
CA ALA A 386 10.63 5.05 12.19
C ALA A 386 11.10 5.58 13.55
N ARG A 387 10.29 5.49 14.62
CA ARG A 387 10.73 5.91 15.96
C ARG A 387 11.87 5.02 16.47
N LEU A 388 11.78 3.72 16.22
CA LEU A 388 12.83 2.76 16.57
C LEU A 388 14.09 3.04 15.75
N TRP A 389 13.96 3.19 14.43
CA TRP A 389 15.11 3.38 13.53
C TRP A 389 15.88 4.67 13.84
N ARG A 390 15.16 5.77 14.10
CA ARG A 390 15.77 7.04 14.55
C ARG A 390 16.43 6.91 15.93
N CYS A 391 15.85 6.13 16.85
CA CYS A 391 16.45 5.88 18.16
C CYS A 391 17.76 5.09 18.04
N MET A 392 17.78 4.06 17.19
CA MET A 392 18.97 3.25 16.95
C MET A 392 20.11 4.03 16.31
N ALA A 393 19.81 5.00 15.44
CA ALA A 393 20.83 5.90 14.88
C ALA A 393 21.56 6.67 16.00
N LYS A 394 20.82 7.32 16.90
CA LYS A 394 21.37 8.09 18.03
C LYS A 394 22.25 7.25 18.96
N VAL A 395 21.80 6.03 19.31
CA VAL A 395 22.56 5.14 20.20
C VAL A 395 23.92 4.74 19.62
N LEU A 396 24.05 4.66 18.28
CA LEU A 396 25.32 4.35 17.64
C LEU A 396 26.20 5.59 17.45
N GLU A 397 25.63 6.76 17.25
CA GLU A 397 26.40 8.03 17.26
C GLU A 397 27.04 8.27 18.63
N ASP A 398 26.30 8.03 19.72
CA ASP A 398 26.80 8.16 21.09
C ASP A 398 27.91 7.15 21.40
N ARG A 399 27.85 5.94 20.82
CA ARG A 399 28.89 4.90 20.99
C ARG A 399 30.10 5.15 20.08
N GLY A 400 29.89 5.64 18.87
CA GLY A 400 30.95 6.03 17.93
C GLY A 400 31.70 7.29 18.37
N GLY A 401 31.03 8.21 19.06
CA GLY A 401 31.65 9.38 19.70
C GLY A 401 32.60 9.03 20.85
N VAL A 402 32.47 7.83 21.44
CA VAL A 402 33.41 7.30 22.43
C VAL A 402 34.64 6.64 21.77
N GLU A 403 34.50 6.09 20.56
CA GLU A 403 35.59 5.43 19.82
C GLU A 403 36.38 6.37 18.89
N LEU A 404 35.82 7.50 18.47
CA LEU A 404 36.49 8.50 17.60
C LEU A 404 37.59 9.35 18.28
N LYS A 405 37.95 9.06 19.54
CA LYS A 405 39.18 9.58 20.17
C LYS A 405 40.43 8.73 19.89
N SER A 406 40.35 7.66 19.11
CA SER A 406 41.54 6.89 18.71
C SER A 406 41.44 6.29 17.31
N GLY A 407 42.11 6.92 16.34
CA GLY A 407 42.56 6.26 15.11
C GLY A 407 41.97 6.82 13.80
N ALA A 408 42.85 7.35 12.94
CA ALA A 408 42.56 7.96 11.63
C ALA A 408 42.58 6.91 10.48
N PRO A 409 42.47 7.27 9.17
CA PRO A 409 41.33 6.90 8.33
C PRO A 409 41.70 6.02 7.10
N GLY A 410 40.68 5.45 6.45
CA GLY A 410 40.76 5.05 5.03
C GLY A 410 40.16 3.68 4.72
N GLY A 411 39.07 3.65 3.95
CA GLY A 411 38.52 2.42 3.38
C GLY A 411 37.38 2.72 2.40
N VAL A 412 37.64 2.47 1.12
CA VAL A 412 36.82 2.79 -0.04
C VAL A 412 35.50 2.02 -0.04
N SER A 413 34.41 2.71 -0.36
CA SER A 413 33.07 2.15 -0.57
C SER A 413 32.99 1.47 -1.94
N THR A 414 32.59 0.20 -1.95
CA THR A 414 32.12 -0.51 -3.16
C THR A 414 30.65 -0.86 -2.96
N ALA A 415 29.79 0.08 -3.32
CA ALA A 415 28.37 -0.14 -3.55
C ALA A 415 28.16 -0.27 -5.06
N GLU A 416 27.93 -1.48 -5.54
CA GLU A 416 27.23 -1.76 -6.79
C GLU A 416 26.95 -3.27 -6.83
N VAL A 417 25.80 -3.63 -7.40
CA VAL A 417 25.24 -4.99 -7.54
C VAL A 417 24.32 -5.40 -6.38
N VAL A 418 23.02 -5.14 -6.58
CA VAL A 418 21.79 -5.87 -6.17
C VAL A 418 20.66 -4.82 -6.06
N ALA A 419 20.36 -4.17 -7.19
CA ALA A 419 19.15 -3.34 -7.40
C ALA A 419 18.82 -3.29 -8.90
N ARG A 420 19.14 -4.37 -9.62
CA ARG A 420 18.81 -4.62 -11.02
C ARG A 420 18.54 -6.09 -11.15
N GLU A 421 17.31 -6.48 -10.81
CA GLU A 421 16.58 -7.65 -11.28
C GLU A 421 15.29 -7.70 -10.46
N GLY A 422 14.30 -6.90 -10.88
CA GLY A 422 12.91 -7.24 -10.66
C GLY A 422 12.49 -8.14 -11.83
N PRO A 423 11.70 -9.20 -11.62
CA PRO A 423 11.05 -9.87 -12.73
C PRO A 423 9.95 -8.96 -13.26
N GLY A 424 9.84 -8.89 -14.58
CA GLY A 424 8.73 -8.25 -15.28
C GLY A 424 7.63 -9.23 -15.62
#